data_AF-A0A537IIR6-F1
#
_entry.id   AF-A0A537IIR6-F1
#
_cell.length_a   1.000
_cell.length_b   1.000
_cell.length_c   1.000
_cell.angle_alpha   90.00
_cell.angle_beta   90.00
_cell.angle_gamma   90.00
#
_symmetry.space_group_name_H-M   'P 1'
#
loop_
_entity.id
_entity.type
_entity.pdbx_description
1 polymer ?
#
loop_
_entity_poly.entity_id
_entity_poly.type
_entity_poly.pdbx_seq_one_letter_code
_entity_poly.pdbx_strand_id
1 'polypeptide(L)'
;MLRVNYFRKTGQLLIVTLFITGVFNPCLSQSPNYEAAGWNTWFLDNPDQITIPPPPIVSQLKIELQAIKQRVAKLDKKQVAEIKYWNAGAPAHRWNQIAPKLISYDRFDIIARTPTAWMNLAIYDATVLAWRAKVKYKTKRPHDMDPSIKTAIDAPATYSYPCEHTVTAAAAATVLAYFFPEKGDSILQLAHAASQSRINAGLQFQSDADAGWKLGEAVAKQIIEKAKKDGATMDWKGPVNKDPKKWTGSFPMGITLPLMKPLVLNSADQFRPVAPPDFEADMNELKKFKRNFSSNSLAYYWANNGGYDYWSDLAAKKMFENRVDDAPSVARIYAVLHIAYHDVVIAIFDAKYTYWGIRPDQYDSTYKALIQTPPFPGYPSGHAAGSSTTATVLEYFFPADAKEFRKLAKDCADSRFFAGIHFRTDNEVGTAMGKELGQYIAERLMKK
;
A
#
# COMPACT_ATOMS: atom_id res chain seq x y z
N MET A 1 -72.51 45.64 -17.60
CA MET A 1 -73.01 44.26 -17.43
C MET A 1 -71.85 43.36 -17.05
N LEU A 2 -72.06 42.47 -16.06
CA LEU A 2 -71.24 41.29 -15.67
C LEU A 2 -69.91 41.60 -14.94
N ARG A 3 -69.88 41.49 -13.59
CA ARG A 3 -69.66 40.29 -12.72
C ARG A 3 -68.16 40.03 -12.46
N VAL A 4 -67.61 40.47 -11.31
CA VAL A 4 -67.46 39.78 -9.98
C VAL A 4 -66.21 38.87 -9.93
N ASN A 5 -65.09 39.39 -9.39
CA ASN A 5 -64.42 39.11 -8.08
C ASN A 5 -63.51 37.86 -8.08
N TYR A 6 -62.37 37.75 -7.36
CA TYR A 6 -61.98 38.25 -6.03
C TYR A 6 -60.44 38.28 -5.91
N PHE A 7 -59.85 39.40 -5.51
CA PHE A 7 -58.59 39.39 -4.72
C PHE A 7 -58.68 40.52 -3.71
N ARG A 8 -58.98 40.18 -2.46
CA ARG A 8 -58.91 41.10 -1.32
C ARG A 8 -57.74 40.70 -0.45
N LYS A 9 -56.83 41.68 -0.26
CA LYS A 9 -56.25 42.19 0.99
C LYS A 9 -55.96 41.13 2.07
N THR A 10 -54.78 41.09 2.68
CA THR A 10 -54.35 42.06 3.71
C THR A 10 -52.92 41.74 4.13
N GLY A 11 -52.12 42.78 4.43
CA GLY A 11 -50.78 42.63 4.97
C GLY A 11 -50.76 42.05 6.39
N GLN A 12 -49.71 41.30 6.69
CA GLN A 12 -49.32 40.91 8.04
C GLN A 12 -47.79 40.99 8.17
N LEU A 13 -47.39 41.77 9.17
CA LEU A 13 -46.24 41.63 10.06
C LEU A 13 -45.09 40.72 9.58
N LEU A 14 -43.91 41.32 9.36
CA LEU A 14 -42.65 40.60 9.35
C LEU A 14 -42.38 40.03 10.76
N ILE A 15 -42.51 38.71 10.91
CA ILE A 15 -41.90 37.96 12.01
C ILE A 15 -40.62 37.34 11.43
N VAL A 16 -39.48 37.93 11.76
CA VAL A 16 -38.17 37.31 11.51
C VAL A 16 -38.03 36.16 12.49
N THR A 17 -38.29 34.95 12.02
CA THR A 17 -38.00 33.73 12.77
C THR A 17 -36.57 33.31 12.43
N LEU A 18 -35.62 33.59 13.33
CA LEU A 18 -34.30 32.98 13.27
C LEU A 18 -34.47 31.47 13.58
N PHE A 19 -34.57 30.64 12.55
CA PHE A 19 -34.31 29.22 12.70
C PHE A 19 -32.80 29.04 12.84
N ILE A 20 -32.32 29.06 14.09
CA ILE A 20 -31.08 28.36 14.43
C ILE A 20 -31.43 26.88 14.40
N THR A 21 -31.52 26.29 13.20
CA THR A 21 -31.31 24.86 13.08
C THR A 21 -29.84 24.64 13.33
N GLY A 22 -29.49 24.41 14.60
CA GLY A 22 -28.24 23.77 14.94
C GLY A 22 -28.22 22.44 14.20
N VAL A 23 -27.59 22.42 13.03
CA VAL A 23 -27.10 21.20 12.43
C VAL A 23 -25.99 20.74 13.36
N PHE A 24 -26.37 20.09 14.45
CA PHE A 24 -25.54 19.04 15.01
C PHE A 24 -25.39 18.05 13.86
N ASN A 25 -24.34 18.20 13.06
CA ASN A 25 -23.72 17.04 12.46
C ASN A 25 -23.17 16.29 13.66
N PRO A 26 -23.76 15.17 14.09
CA PRO A 26 -22.94 14.25 14.85
C PRO A 26 -21.78 13.97 13.90
N CYS A 27 -20.56 14.24 14.33
CA CYS A 27 -19.44 13.53 13.77
C CYS A 27 -19.83 12.06 13.95
N LEU A 28 -20.39 11.44 12.90
CA LEU A 28 -20.71 10.02 12.89
C LEU A 28 -19.35 9.35 12.96
N SER A 29 -18.86 9.15 14.19
CA SER A 29 -17.73 8.30 14.47
C SER A 29 -18.06 6.98 13.80
N GLN A 30 -17.27 6.62 12.79
CA GLN A 30 -17.44 5.36 12.09
C GLN A 30 -17.42 4.25 13.15
N SER A 31 -18.43 3.39 13.13
CA SER A 31 -18.52 2.31 14.12
C SER A 31 -17.24 1.48 14.04
N PRO A 32 -16.62 1.12 15.19
CA PRO A 32 -15.45 0.28 15.20
C PRO A 32 -15.64 -0.99 14.35
N ASN A 33 -14.75 -1.21 13.39
CA ASN A 33 -14.77 -2.37 12.49
C ASN A 33 -14.35 -3.66 13.23
N TYR A 34 -15.13 -4.12 14.21
CA TYR A 34 -14.83 -5.33 14.97
C TYR A 34 -15.06 -6.63 14.20
N GLU A 35 -15.79 -6.56 13.07
CA GLU A 35 -15.93 -7.69 12.14
C GLU A 35 -14.56 -8.18 11.64
N ALA A 36 -13.55 -7.30 11.62
CA ALA A 36 -12.18 -7.67 11.28
C ALA A 36 -11.53 -8.70 12.21
N ALA A 37 -12.07 -8.91 13.42
CA ALA A 37 -11.64 -10.01 14.28
C ALA A 37 -11.95 -11.39 13.67
N GLY A 38 -12.98 -11.48 12.82
CA GLY A 38 -13.38 -12.70 12.12
C GLY A 38 -12.66 -12.92 10.79
N TRP A 39 -11.80 -11.99 10.35
CA TRP A 39 -11.06 -12.14 9.10
C TRP A 39 -9.98 -13.22 9.23
N ASN A 40 -9.61 -13.82 8.09
CA ASN A 40 -8.49 -14.74 8.02
C ASN A 40 -7.17 -13.98 7.91
N THR A 41 -6.16 -14.51 8.59
CA THR A 41 -4.77 -14.17 8.33
C THR A 41 -4.34 -14.88 7.04
N TRP A 42 -3.48 -14.25 6.24
CA TRP A 42 -3.13 -14.75 4.92
C TRP A 42 -1.83 -15.55 4.87
N PHE A 43 -0.87 -15.24 5.74
CA PHE A 43 0.49 -15.78 5.65
C PHE A 43 1.03 -16.37 6.95
N LEU A 44 0.22 -16.47 7.99
CA LEU A 44 0.57 -17.23 9.20
C LEU A 44 0.13 -18.69 9.05
N ASP A 45 1.04 -19.62 9.36
CA ASP A 45 0.74 -21.06 9.29
C ASP A 45 -0.11 -21.52 10.48
N ASN A 46 0.18 -21.00 11.68
CA ASN A 46 -0.54 -21.31 12.92
C ASN A 46 -0.81 -20.00 13.70
N PRO A 47 -1.75 -19.16 13.25
CA PRO A 47 -2.01 -17.86 13.89
C PRO A 47 -2.34 -17.98 15.39
N ASP A 48 -2.99 -19.06 15.80
CA ASP A 48 -3.40 -19.29 17.19
C ASP A 48 -2.23 -19.58 18.14
N GLN A 49 -1.04 -19.92 17.61
CA GLN A 49 0.18 -20.07 18.42
C GLN A 49 0.81 -18.71 18.75
N ILE A 50 0.43 -17.63 18.06
CA ILE A 50 0.92 -16.28 18.36
C ILE A 50 0.04 -15.69 19.45
N THR A 51 0.48 -15.84 20.71
CA THR A 51 -0.26 -15.36 21.88
C THR A 51 0.42 -14.15 22.51
N ILE A 52 -0.41 -13.22 23.01
CA ILE A 52 0.00 -12.18 23.96
C ILE A 52 -0.54 -12.51 25.35
N PRO A 53 0.11 -12.03 26.44
CA PRO A 53 -0.45 -12.17 27.79
C PRO A 53 -1.86 -11.57 27.87
N PRO A 54 -2.67 -11.89 28.89
CA PRO A 54 -3.89 -11.11 29.15
C PRO A 54 -3.54 -9.67 29.57
N PRO A 55 -4.46 -8.70 29.41
CA PRO A 55 -4.28 -7.36 29.97
C PRO A 55 -4.13 -7.42 31.49
N PRO A 56 -3.40 -6.47 32.10
CA PRO A 56 -3.31 -6.38 33.56
C PRO A 56 -4.68 -6.27 34.23
N ILE A 57 -4.75 -6.74 35.48
CA ILE A 57 -5.95 -6.57 36.30
C ILE A 57 -6.19 -5.09 36.62
N VAL A 58 -7.43 -4.73 36.95
CA VAL A 58 -7.85 -3.34 37.18
C VAL A 58 -6.99 -2.60 38.21
N SER A 59 -6.53 -3.27 39.27
CA SER A 59 -5.67 -2.65 40.28
C SER A 59 -4.30 -2.24 39.73
N GLN A 60 -3.74 -3.01 38.80
CA GLN A 60 -2.49 -2.68 38.10
C GLN A 60 -2.71 -1.55 37.08
N LEU A 61 -3.82 -1.60 36.32
CA LEU A 61 -4.18 -0.52 35.39
C LEU A 61 -4.35 0.82 36.10
N LYS A 62 -4.87 0.84 37.34
CA LYS A 62 -4.96 2.07 38.15
C LYS A 62 -3.60 2.70 38.45
N ILE A 63 -2.53 1.91 38.55
CA ILE A 63 -1.16 2.43 38.72
C ILE A 63 -0.70 3.08 37.41
N GLU A 64 -0.92 2.41 36.28
CA GLU A 64 -0.59 2.95 34.96
C GLU A 64 -1.39 4.24 34.64
N LEU A 65 -2.65 4.33 35.05
CA LEU A 65 -3.48 5.54 34.89
C LEU A 65 -2.84 6.77 35.53
N GLN A 66 -2.27 6.63 36.73
CA GLN A 66 -1.60 7.75 37.40
C GLN A 66 -0.36 8.21 36.63
N ALA A 67 0.42 7.26 36.10
CA ALA A 67 1.58 7.58 35.27
C ALA A 67 1.17 8.30 33.97
N ILE A 68 0.10 7.85 33.31
CA ILE A 68 -0.45 8.48 32.10
C ILE A 68 -0.92 9.91 32.40
N LYS A 69 -1.68 10.11 33.48
CA LYS A 69 -2.20 11.43 33.87
C LYS A 69 -1.06 12.43 34.09
N GLN A 70 0.00 12.02 34.78
CA GLN A 70 1.18 12.85 34.98
C GLN A 70 1.92 13.14 33.67
N ARG A 71 2.01 12.15 32.78
CA ARG A 71 2.68 12.28 31.48
C ARG A 71 1.97 13.26 30.55
N VAL A 72 0.65 13.11 30.41
CA VAL A 72 -0.18 14.00 29.59
C VAL A 72 -0.12 15.44 30.09
N ALA A 73 -0.11 15.66 31.41
CA ALA A 73 -0.01 16.99 32.01
C ALA A 73 1.34 17.69 31.79
N LYS A 74 2.38 16.97 31.37
CA LYS A 74 3.76 17.46 31.22
C LYS A 74 4.28 17.33 29.78
N LEU A 75 3.39 17.21 28.80
CA LEU A 75 3.81 17.08 27.40
C LEU A 75 4.58 18.31 26.92
N ASP A 76 5.75 18.08 26.35
CA ASP A 76 6.51 19.13 25.68
C ASP A 76 6.09 19.30 24.20
N LYS A 77 6.58 20.37 23.55
CA LYS A 77 6.25 20.67 22.15
C LYS A 77 6.68 19.57 21.18
N LYS A 78 7.80 18.89 21.44
CA LYS A 78 8.31 17.81 20.59
C LYS A 78 7.39 16.59 20.69
N GLN A 79 6.98 16.20 21.90
CA GLN A 79 6.05 15.11 22.13
C GLN A 79 4.69 15.39 21.48
N VAL A 80 4.18 16.62 21.57
CA VAL A 80 2.94 17.02 20.87
C VAL A 80 3.10 16.90 19.35
N ALA A 81 4.24 17.30 18.79
CA ALA A 81 4.51 17.15 17.36
C ALA A 81 4.59 15.67 16.94
N GLU A 82 5.24 14.81 17.73
CA GLU A 82 5.29 13.37 17.49
C GLU A 82 3.90 12.72 17.55
N ILE A 83 3.07 13.11 18.53
CA ILE A 83 1.67 12.66 18.62
C ILE A 83 0.93 12.99 17.32
N LYS A 84 1.01 14.25 16.85
CA LYS A 84 0.35 14.69 15.61
C LYS A 84 0.89 13.97 14.39
N TYR A 85 2.20 13.78 14.29
CA TYR A 85 2.83 13.09 13.16
C TYR A 85 2.31 11.66 13.01
N TRP A 86 2.29 10.90 14.12
CA TRP A 86 1.81 9.52 14.14
C TRP A 86 0.28 9.37 14.14
N ASN A 87 -0.47 10.47 14.34
CA ASN A 87 -1.94 10.49 14.27
C ASN A 87 -2.50 10.92 12.91
N ALA A 88 -1.66 11.09 11.89
CA ALA A 88 -2.11 11.64 10.60
C ALA A 88 -3.08 10.74 9.82
N GLY A 89 -3.20 9.46 10.20
CA GLY A 89 -4.12 8.50 9.62
C GLY A 89 -4.06 7.19 10.39
N ALA A 90 -4.62 6.13 9.82
CA ALA A 90 -4.55 4.78 10.37
C ALA A 90 -3.08 4.35 10.62
N PRO A 91 -2.82 3.41 11.55
CA PRO A 91 -1.49 2.97 11.93
C PRO A 91 -0.51 2.69 10.77
N ALA A 92 -1.00 2.10 9.67
CA ALA A 92 -0.16 1.70 8.53
C ALA A 92 0.25 2.88 7.62
N HIS A 93 -0.41 4.04 7.72
CA HIS A 93 -0.24 5.16 6.80
C HIS A 93 1.20 5.67 6.74
N ARG A 94 1.80 5.99 7.90
CA ARG A 94 3.16 6.53 7.96
C ARG A 94 4.21 5.51 7.52
N TRP A 95 4.00 4.23 7.79
CA TRP A 95 4.93 3.18 7.34
C TRP A 95 4.99 3.08 5.82
N ASN A 96 3.86 3.26 5.13
CA ASN A 96 3.82 3.29 3.67
C ASN A 96 4.44 4.57 3.06
N GLN A 97 4.61 5.65 3.83
CA GLN A 97 5.39 6.83 3.43
C GLN A 97 6.88 6.73 3.78
N ILE A 98 7.23 5.96 4.82
CA ILE A 98 8.60 5.79 5.29
C ILE A 98 9.32 4.74 4.44
N ALA A 99 8.70 3.58 4.20
CA ALA A 99 9.36 2.45 3.56
C ALA A 99 9.96 2.77 2.17
N PRO A 100 9.29 3.50 1.27
CA PRO A 100 9.89 3.88 -0.01
C PRO A 100 11.16 4.73 0.13
N LYS A 101 11.26 5.55 1.19
CA LYS A 101 12.42 6.42 1.46
C LYS A 101 13.62 5.63 2.01
N LEU A 102 13.43 4.39 2.43
CA LEU A 102 14.52 3.51 2.85
C LEU A 102 15.24 2.89 1.66
N ILE A 103 14.57 2.80 0.51
CA ILE A 103 15.07 2.12 -0.69
C ILE A 103 16.06 3.02 -1.42
N SER A 104 17.23 2.48 -1.73
CA SER A 104 18.22 3.13 -2.58
C SER A 104 18.06 2.66 -4.03
N TYR A 105 18.04 3.60 -4.97
CA TYR A 105 17.76 3.32 -6.39
C TYR A 105 18.83 2.46 -7.09
N ASP A 106 20.02 2.36 -6.52
CA ASP A 106 21.11 1.50 -6.98
C ASP A 106 20.96 0.03 -6.57
N ARG A 107 20.03 -0.30 -5.68
CA ARG A 107 19.75 -1.67 -5.18
C ARG A 107 18.53 -2.29 -5.86
N PHE A 108 18.62 -2.49 -7.17
CA PHE A 108 17.54 -3.09 -7.96
C PHE A 108 17.09 -4.47 -7.43
N ASP A 109 18.03 -5.26 -6.91
CA ASP A 109 17.79 -6.56 -6.26
C ASP A 109 16.83 -6.44 -5.06
N ILE A 110 16.94 -5.36 -4.29
CA ILE A 110 16.01 -5.08 -3.17
C ILE A 110 14.70 -4.49 -3.71
N ILE A 111 14.77 -3.50 -4.61
CA ILE A 111 13.58 -2.84 -5.17
C ILE A 111 12.60 -3.87 -5.73
N ALA A 112 13.10 -4.77 -6.57
CA ALA A 112 12.27 -5.75 -7.26
C ALA A 112 11.70 -6.82 -6.34
N ARG A 113 12.31 -7.04 -5.16
CA ARG A 113 11.78 -7.88 -4.08
C ARG A 113 10.65 -7.21 -3.28
N THR A 114 10.36 -5.94 -3.56
CA THR A 114 9.23 -5.16 -3.02
C THR A 114 9.07 -5.30 -1.49
N PRO A 115 10.00 -4.78 -0.66
CA PRO A 115 9.95 -4.92 0.80
C PRO A 115 8.64 -4.45 1.44
N THR A 116 7.95 -3.50 0.81
CA THR A 116 6.63 -3.00 1.23
C THR A 116 5.52 -4.05 1.14
N ALA A 117 5.62 -5.05 0.26
CA ALA A 117 4.68 -6.16 0.20
C ALA A 117 4.78 -7.03 1.46
N TRP A 118 6.01 -7.43 1.81
CA TRP A 118 6.29 -8.20 3.03
C TRP A 118 5.92 -7.42 4.30
N MET A 119 6.22 -6.11 4.32
CA MET A 119 5.84 -5.22 5.42
C MET A 119 4.32 -5.18 5.60
N ASN A 120 3.56 -4.87 4.55
CA ASN A 120 2.11 -4.73 4.65
C ASN A 120 1.40 -6.07 4.91
N LEU A 121 1.96 -7.18 4.43
CA LEU A 121 1.50 -8.52 4.77
C LEU A 121 1.62 -8.79 6.29
N ALA A 122 2.76 -8.44 6.89
CA ALA A 122 2.94 -8.55 8.34
C ALA A 122 2.00 -7.61 9.11
N ILE A 123 1.82 -6.37 8.64
CA ILE A 123 0.88 -5.42 9.25
C ILE A 123 -0.55 -5.96 9.20
N TYR A 124 -1.00 -6.51 8.07
CA TYR A 124 -2.35 -7.05 7.92
C TYR A 124 -2.60 -8.21 8.89
N ASP A 125 -1.76 -9.23 8.88
CA ASP A 125 -1.94 -10.40 9.75
C ASP A 125 -1.87 -10.02 11.23
N ALA A 126 -0.94 -9.13 11.61
CA ALA A 126 -0.85 -8.63 12.98
C ALA A 126 -2.08 -7.80 13.39
N THR A 127 -2.65 -7.03 12.46
CA THR A 127 -3.87 -6.25 12.70
C THR A 127 -5.06 -7.16 12.95
N VAL A 128 -5.24 -8.23 12.17
CA VAL A 128 -6.31 -9.21 12.38
C VAL A 128 -6.20 -9.83 13.79
N LEU A 129 -4.99 -10.26 14.19
CA LEU A 129 -4.77 -10.82 15.52
C LEU A 129 -5.00 -9.79 16.64
N ALA A 130 -4.62 -8.53 16.44
CA ALA A 130 -4.88 -7.46 17.39
C ALA A 130 -6.39 -7.23 17.56
N TRP A 131 -7.17 -7.30 16.47
CA TRP A 131 -8.62 -7.18 16.52
C TRP A 131 -9.29 -8.34 17.26
N ARG A 132 -8.81 -9.58 17.06
CA ARG A 132 -9.25 -10.75 17.86
C ARG A 132 -9.03 -10.51 19.35
N ALA A 133 -7.85 -10.02 19.73
CA ALA A 133 -7.55 -9.70 21.12
C ALA A 133 -8.42 -8.55 21.67
N LYS A 134 -8.65 -7.49 20.89
CA LYS A 134 -9.55 -6.39 21.28
C LYS A 134 -10.96 -6.89 21.58
N VAL A 135 -11.54 -7.73 20.71
CA VAL A 135 -12.87 -8.31 20.90
C VAL A 135 -12.91 -9.28 22.09
N LYS A 136 -11.84 -10.06 22.29
CA LYS A 136 -11.73 -11.01 23.41
C LYS A 136 -11.68 -10.30 24.77
N TYR A 137 -10.82 -9.30 24.92
CA TYR A 137 -10.52 -8.69 26.22
C TYR A 137 -11.37 -7.47 26.53
N LYS A 138 -11.81 -6.71 25.52
CA LYS A 138 -12.68 -5.53 25.67
C LYS A 138 -12.15 -4.50 26.68
N THR A 139 -10.83 -4.37 26.78
CA THR A 139 -10.19 -3.46 27.73
C THR A 139 -10.56 -2.02 27.42
N LYS A 140 -11.07 -1.32 28.44
CA LYS A 140 -11.41 0.11 28.38
C LYS A 140 -10.15 0.95 28.18
N ARG A 141 -10.25 2.07 27.45
CA ARG A 141 -9.11 2.99 27.31
C ARG A 141 -8.87 3.77 28.60
N PRO A 142 -7.68 4.38 28.76
CA PRO A 142 -7.36 5.18 29.95
C PRO A 142 -8.43 6.23 30.30
N HIS A 143 -8.88 7.02 29.31
CA HIS A 143 -9.89 8.06 29.51
C HIS A 143 -11.30 7.52 29.82
N ASP A 144 -11.62 6.28 29.41
CA ASP A 144 -12.88 5.61 29.79
C ASP A 144 -12.88 5.14 31.25
N MET A 145 -11.68 4.89 31.80
CA MET A 145 -11.50 4.49 33.20
C MET A 145 -11.35 5.69 34.13
N ASP A 146 -10.69 6.75 33.68
CA ASP A 146 -10.56 8.04 34.38
C ASP A 146 -10.82 9.21 33.41
N PRO A 147 -12.06 9.75 33.39
CA PRO A 147 -12.44 10.88 32.53
C PRO A 147 -11.70 12.20 32.80
N SER A 148 -10.90 12.27 33.88
CA SER A 148 -10.04 13.42 34.15
C SER A 148 -8.79 13.46 33.26
N ILE A 149 -8.44 12.35 32.58
CA ILE A 149 -7.38 12.32 31.58
C ILE A 149 -7.85 13.06 30.32
N LYS A 150 -7.27 14.23 30.06
CA LYS A 150 -7.52 15.01 28.84
C LYS A 150 -6.56 14.55 27.73
N THR A 151 -7.04 13.68 26.85
CA THR A 151 -6.22 13.14 25.76
C THR A 151 -5.71 14.25 24.84
N ALA A 152 -4.51 14.09 24.28
CA ALA A 152 -3.90 15.10 23.41
C ALA A 152 -4.51 15.14 21.99
N ILE A 153 -5.27 14.11 21.64
CA ILE A 153 -5.96 13.86 20.38
C ILE A 153 -7.24 13.08 20.68
N ASP A 154 -8.15 13.03 19.71
CA ASP A 154 -9.40 12.28 19.83
C ASP A 154 -9.12 10.80 20.06
N ALA A 155 -9.80 10.23 21.06
CA ALA A 155 -9.66 8.82 21.37
C ALA A 155 -10.49 7.97 20.39
N PRO A 156 -9.92 6.91 19.80
CA PRO A 156 -10.69 6.00 18.97
C PRO A 156 -11.76 5.28 19.78
N ALA A 157 -12.92 5.01 19.19
CA ALA A 157 -14.00 4.24 19.80
C ALA A 157 -13.70 2.73 19.98
N THR A 158 -12.50 2.28 19.59
CA THR A 158 -12.03 0.89 19.76
C THR A 158 -11.52 0.61 21.17
N TYR A 159 -11.48 -0.66 21.59
CA TYR A 159 -10.84 -1.10 22.84
C TYR A 159 -9.33 -0.83 22.84
N SER A 160 -8.72 -0.66 24.01
CA SER A 160 -7.31 -0.30 24.16
C SER A 160 -6.35 -1.43 23.79
N TYR A 161 -6.66 -2.66 24.22
CA TYR A 161 -5.72 -3.78 24.29
C TYR A 161 -5.82 -4.76 23.10
N PRO A 162 -4.69 -5.12 22.46
CA PRO A 162 -3.39 -4.45 22.52
C PRO A 162 -3.41 -3.14 21.72
N CYS A 163 -2.38 -2.32 21.88
CA CYS A 163 -2.23 -1.08 21.11
C CYS A 163 -1.97 -1.38 19.63
N GLU A 164 -2.95 -1.09 18.78
CA GLU A 164 -2.92 -1.33 17.33
C GLU A 164 -1.81 -0.56 16.60
N HIS A 165 -1.48 0.65 17.07
CA HIS A 165 -0.37 1.44 16.53
C HIS A 165 0.97 0.78 16.85
N THR A 166 1.12 0.23 18.06
CA THR A 166 2.34 -0.48 18.44
C THR A 166 2.48 -1.81 17.72
N VAL A 167 1.37 -2.55 17.55
CA VAL A 167 1.33 -3.77 16.73
C VAL A 167 1.83 -3.49 15.31
N THR A 168 1.25 -2.47 14.67
CA THR A 168 1.62 -2.07 13.31
C THR A 168 3.08 -1.62 13.23
N ALA A 169 3.53 -0.81 14.19
CA ALA A 169 4.89 -0.29 14.24
C ALA A 169 5.93 -1.39 14.41
N ALA A 170 5.71 -2.33 15.33
CA ALA A 170 6.60 -3.47 15.53
C ALA A 170 6.63 -4.38 14.30
N ALA A 171 5.45 -4.72 13.74
CA ALA A 171 5.39 -5.55 12.54
C ALA A 171 6.13 -4.92 11.36
N ALA A 172 5.89 -3.63 11.10
CA ALA A 172 6.53 -2.90 10.02
C ALA A 172 8.04 -2.79 10.19
N ALA A 173 8.49 -2.34 11.37
CA ALA A 173 9.89 -2.10 11.64
C ALA A 173 10.72 -3.37 11.65
N THR A 174 10.21 -4.46 12.22
CA THR A 174 10.92 -5.75 12.25
C THR A 174 11.11 -6.30 10.83
N VAL A 175 10.10 -6.22 9.96
CA VAL A 175 10.26 -6.62 8.55
C VAL A 175 11.23 -5.70 7.82
N LEU A 176 11.08 -4.37 7.94
CA LEU A 176 11.96 -3.43 7.25
C LEU A 176 13.42 -3.54 7.71
N ALA A 177 13.68 -3.77 9.00
CA ALA A 177 15.03 -3.99 9.52
C ALA A 177 15.70 -5.27 8.95
N TYR A 178 14.91 -6.26 8.53
CA TYR A 178 15.45 -7.42 7.81
C TYR A 178 15.90 -7.06 6.38
N PHE A 179 15.15 -6.21 5.68
CA PHE A 179 15.50 -5.77 4.32
C PHE A 179 16.58 -4.68 4.29
N PHE A 180 16.68 -3.87 5.34
CA PHE A 180 17.61 -2.74 5.48
C PHE A 180 18.38 -2.84 6.80
N PRO A 181 19.21 -3.88 7.01
CA PRO A 181 19.90 -4.10 8.28
C PRO A 181 20.80 -2.93 8.68
N GLU A 182 21.38 -2.22 7.71
CA GLU A 182 22.20 -1.03 7.94
C GLU A 182 21.42 0.16 8.50
N LYS A 183 20.09 0.14 8.38
CA LYS A 183 19.17 1.17 8.91
C LYS A 183 18.33 0.65 10.09
N GLY A 184 18.58 -0.59 10.54
CA GLY A 184 17.74 -1.30 11.51
C GLY A 184 17.45 -0.52 12.79
N ASP A 185 18.49 0.03 13.43
CA ASP A 185 18.34 0.81 14.67
C ASP A 185 17.48 2.06 14.48
N SER A 186 17.69 2.78 13.37
CA SER A 186 16.89 3.98 13.05
C SER A 186 15.42 3.64 12.77
N ILE A 187 15.18 2.51 12.10
CA ILE A 187 13.83 2.00 11.82
C ILE A 187 13.12 1.60 13.13
N LEU A 188 13.81 0.90 14.03
CA LEU A 188 13.28 0.53 15.35
C LEU A 188 13.01 1.75 16.22
N GLN A 189 13.86 2.79 16.15
CA GLN A 189 13.62 4.04 16.86
C GLN A 189 12.33 4.73 16.39
N LEU A 190 12.03 4.71 15.09
CA LEU A 190 10.75 5.20 14.56
C LEU A 190 9.57 4.40 15.12
N ALA A 191 9.70 3.07 15.26
CA ALA A 191 8.67 2.23 15.85
C ALA A 191 8.41 2.53 17.33
N HIS A 192 9.48 2.75 18.09
CA HIS A 192 9.37 3.18 19.48
C HIS A 192 8.69 4.54 19.60
N ALA A 193 9.02 5.51 18.73
CA ALA A 193 8.34 6.81 18.69
C ALA A 193 6.84 6.67 18.36
N ALA A 194 6.49 5.82 17.39
CA ALA A 194 5.10 5.53 17.04
C ALA A 194 4.32 4.96 18.23
N SER A 195 4.88 3.95 18.90
CA SER A 195 4.30 3.33 20.10
C SER A 195 4.14 4.34 21.24
N GLN A 196 5.21 5.06 21.57
CA GLN A 196 5.25 5.99 22.68
C GLN A 196 4.29 7.17 22.49
N SER A 197 4.05 7.57 21.24
CA SER A 197 3.10 8.64 20.92
C SER A 197 1.68 8.34 21.43
N ARG A 198 1.26 7.07 21.50
CA ARG A 198 -0.10 6.71 21.95
C ARG A 198 -0.26 6.80 23.46
N ILE A 199 0.77 6.39 24.19
CA ILE A 199 0.81 6.55 25.66
C ILE A 199 0.93 8.02 26.02
N ASN A 200 1.79 8.78 25.31
CA ASN A 200 1.94 10.22 25.51
C ASN A 200 0.63 10.97 25.26
N ALA A 201 -0.16 10.53 24.27
CA ALA A 201 -1.47 11.09 23.98
C ALA A 201 -2.56 10.74 25.02
N GLY A 202 -2.27 9.85 25.98
CA GLY A 202 -3.23 9.36 26.96
C GLY A 202 -4.20 8.32 26.41
N LEU A 203 -3.91 7.71 25.26
CA LEU A 203 -4.82 6.81 24.56
C LEU A 203 -4.65 5.33 24.94
N GLN A 204 -3.48 4.95 25.45
CA GLN A 204 -3.08 3.57 25.69
C GLN A 204 -2.29 3.41 26.98
N PHE A 205 -2.43 2.25 27.61
CA PHE A 205 -1.58 1.79 28.71
C PHE A 205 -0.19 1.39 28.19
N GLN A 206 0.81 1.39 29.09
CA GLN A 206 2.13 0.85 28.76
C GLN A 206 2.00 -0.65 28.47
N SER A 207 1.17 -1.37 29.24
CA SER A 207 0.88 -2.78 29.01
C SER A 207 0.18 -3.07 27.68
N ASP A 208 -0.68 -2.17 27.18
CA ASP A 208 -1.26 -2.27 25.83
C ASP A 208 -0.16 -2.21 24.75
N ALA A 209 0.80 -1.30 24.93
CA ALA A 209 1.92 -1.12 24.01
C ALA A 209 2.89 -2.30 24.05
N ASP A 210 3.26 -2.78 25.24
CA ASP A 210 4.18 -3.92 25.40
C ASP A 210 3.60 -5.19 24.76
N ALA A 211 2.30 -5.43 24.96
CA ALA A 211 1.60 -6.54 24.31
C ALA A 211 1.53 -6.34 22.79
N GLY A 212 1.25 -5.12 22.33
CA GLY A 212 1.23 -4.80 20.91
C GLY A 212 2.57 -5.05 20.23
N TRP A 213 3.67 -4.69 20.90
CA TRP A 213 5.02 -4.91 20.39
C TRP A 213 5.32 -6.40 20.23
N LYS A 214 5.04 -7.19 21.28
CA LYS A 214 5.21 -8.66 21.25
C LYS A 214 4.43 -9.30 20.10
N LEU A 215 3.17 -8.89 19.90
CA LEU A 215 2.34 -9.43 18.81
C LEU A 215 2.92 -9.09 17.44
N GLY A 216 3.18 -7.80 17.18
CA GLY A 216 3.69 -7.34 15.88
C GLY A 216 5.03 -7.96 15.52
N GLU A 217 5.95 -8.04 16.49
CA GLU A 217 7.26 -8.65 16.30
C GLU A 217 7.17 -10.16 16.03
N ALA A 218 6.30 -10.88 16.77
CA ALA A 218 6.11 -12.32 16.57
C ALA A 218 5.54 -12.65 15.18
N VAL A 219 4.58 -11.86 14.70
CA VAL A 219 4.05 -11.98 13.33
C VAL A 219 5.16 -11.70 12.32
N ALA A 220 5.87 -10.57 12.45
CA ALA A 220 6.94 -10.21 11.52
C ALA A 220 8.03 -11.30 11.43
N LYS A 221 8.42 -11.92 12.54
CA LYS A 221 9.39 -13.02 12.56
C LYS A 221 8.92 -14.20 11.69
N GLN A 222 7.66 -14.60 11.75
CA GLN A 222 7.14 -15.67 10.87
C GLN A 222 7.14 -15.26 9.39
N ILE A 223 6.77 -14.01 9.10
CA ILE A 223 6.80 -13.48 7.73
C ILE A 223 8.24 -13.45 7.18
N ILE A 224 9.22 -13.05 7.99
CA ILE A 224 10.64 -13.02 7.63
C ILE A 224 11.17 -14.44 7.33
N GLU A 225 10.75 -15.46 8.09
CA GLU A 225 11.14 -16.85 7.80
C GLU A 225 10.64 -17.33 6.43
N LYS A 226 9.49 -16.82 5.98
CA LYS A 226 8.99 -17.06 4.62
C LYS A 226 9.78 -16.25 3.59
N ALA A 227 10.06 -14.98 3.88
CA ALA A 227 10.88 -14.11 3.02
C ALA A 227 12.27 -14.73 2.77
N LYS A 228 12.96 -15.25 3.79
CA LYS A 228 14.27 -15.91 3.64
C LYS A 228 14.26 -17.10 2.65
N LYS A 229 13.10 -17.67 2.37
CA LYS A 229 12.91 -18.86 1.52
C LYS A 229 12.18 -18.52 0.22
N ASP A 230 12.06 -17.24 -0.12
CA ASP A 230 11.37 -16.78 -1.32
C ASP A 230 12.19 -16.98 -2.60
N GLY A 231 13.46 -17.36 -2.51
CA GLY A 231 14.32 -17.59 -3.68
C GLY A 231 15.09 -16.37 -4.17
N ALA A 232 15.00 -15.22 -3.50
CA ALA A 232 15.70 -14.00 -3.91
C ALA A 232 17.24 -14.12 -3.93
N THR A 233 17.81 -15.09 -3.22
CA THR A 233 19.26 -15.36 -3.19
C THR A 233 19.70 -16.44 -4.18
N MET A 234 18.81 -16.94 -5.03
CA MET A 234 19.16 -17.95 -6.04
C MET A 234 19.93 -17.31 -7.20
N ASP A 235 21.03 -17.97 -7.59
CA ASP A 235 21.80 -17.60 -8.78
C ASP A 235 21.11 -18.09 -10.06
N TRP A 236 21.14 -17.26 -11.10
CA TRP A 236 20.82 -17.71 -12.45
C TRP A 236 21.98 -18.55 -13.03
N LYS A 237 21.69 -19.77 -13.49
CA LYS A 237 22.68 -20.68 -14.11
C LYS A 237 22.45 -20.93 -15.61
N GLY A 238 21.38 -20.36 -16.18
CA GLY A 238 21.06 -20.53 -17.61
C GLY A 238 21.93 -19.67 -18.52
N PRO A 239 21.92 -19.94 -19.84
CA PRO A 239 22.63 -19.09 -20.79
C PRO A 239 21.94 -17.72 -20.92
N VAL A 240 22.74 -16.66 -21.06
CA VAL A 240 22.24 -15.37 -21.56
C VAL A 240 22.04 -15.49 -23.07
N ASN A 241 20.91 -15.00 -23.58
CA ASN A 241 20.62 -15.03 -25.01
C ASN A 241 21.70 -14.31 -25.84
N LYS A 242 22.07 -14.90 -26.98
CA LYS A 242 23.02 -14.35 -27.96
C LYS A 242 22.43 -14.15 -29.36
N ASP A 243 21.17 -14.53 -29.56
CA ASP A 243 20.48 -14.32 -30.84
C ASP A 243 20.29 -12.81 -31.07
N PRO A 244 20.84 -12.22 -32.15
CA PRO A 244 20.71 -10.79 -32.44
C PRO A 244 19.27 -10.36 -32.79
N LYS A 245 18.36 -11.29 -33.08
CA LYS A 245 16.92 -11.00 -33.27
C LYS A 245 16.15 -10.87 -31.96
N LYS A 246 16.81 -11.15 -30.83
CA LYS A 246 16.28 -11.07 -29.48
C LYS A 246 17.08 -10.05 -28.69
N TRP A 247 16.60 -9.71 -27.49
CA TRP A 247 17.34 -8.84 -26.59
C TRP A 247 18.69 -9.46 -26.23
N THR A 248 19.72 -8.64 -26.35
CA THR A 248 21.09 -8.97 -25.94
C THR A 248 21.62 -7.92 -24.98
N GLY A 249 22.50 -8.31 -24.07
CA GLY A 249 23.12 -7.39 -23.11
C GLY A 249 24.11 -8.11 -22.20
N SER A 250 25.13 -7.38 -21.73
CA SER A 250 26.17 -7.92 -20.83
C SER A 250 25.71 -8.05 -19.38
N PHE A 251 24.66 -7.31 -18.99
CA PHE A 251 24.10 -7.31 -17.63
C PHE A 251 22.57 -7.44 -17.67
N PRO A 252 22.02 -8.67 -17.72
CA PRO A 252 20.57 -8.90 -17.72
C PRO A 252 20.00 -8.64 -16.32
N MET A 253 19.59 -7.39 -16.08
CA MET A 253 19.06 -6.96 -14.79
C MET A 253 17.74 -7.69 -14.49
N GLY A 254 17.62 -8.28 -13.29
CA GLY A 254 16.40 -8.96 -12.85
C GLY A 254 16.20 -10.39 -13.38
N ILE A 255 17.22 -11.01 -13.98
CA ILE A 255 17.13 -12.39 -14.53
C ILE A 255 16.81 -13.46 -13.48
N THR A 256 17.04 -13.17 -12.20
CA THR A 256 16.72 -14.07 -11.07
C THR A 256 15.32 -13.88 -10.50
N LEU A 257 14.62 -12.80 -10.85
CA LEU A 257 13.27 -12.53 -10.34
C LEU A 257 12.25 -13.66 -10.61
N PRO A 258 12.28 -14.36 -11.77
CA PRO A 258 11.39 -15.50 -12.01
C PRO A 258 11.67 -16.70 -11.10
N LEU A 259 12.83 -16.76 -10.47
CA LEU A 259 13.18 -17.82 -9.50
C LEU A 259 12.50 -17.58 -8.14
N MET A 260 12.00 -16.36 -7.90
CA MET A 260 11.33 -16.05 -6.66
C MET A 260 9.94 -16.70 -6.61
N LYS A 261 9.57 -17.21 -5.44
CA LYS A 261 8.24 -17.71 -5.15
C LYS A 261 7.27 -16.53 -5.03
N PRO A 262 6.21 -16.44 -5.86
CA PRO A 262 5.17 -15.44 -5.68
C PRO A 262 4.44 -15.59 -4.33
N LEU A 263 3.83 -14.52 -3.85
CA LEU A 263 3.07 -14.51 -2.60
C LEU A 263 1.68 -15.14 -2.78
N VAL A 264 1.02 -14.88 -3.91
CA VAL A 264 -0.36 -15.29 -4.21
C VAL A 264 -0.46 -16.10 -5.49
N LEU A 265 0.36 -15.81 -6.51
CA LEU A 265 0.38 -16.65 -7.72
C LEU A 265 0.87 -18.07 -7.38
N ASN A 266 0.42 -19.04 -8.16
CA ASN A 266 0.85 -20.44 -8.04
C ASN A 266 2.26 -20.66 -8.61
N SER A 267 2.63 -19.89 -9.63
CA SER A 267 3.95 -19.90 -10.28
C SER A 267 4.23 -18.56 -10.93
N ALA A 268 5.51 -18.28 -11.22
CA ALA A 268 5.92 -17.05 -11.90
C ALA A 268 5.27 -16.91 -13.29
N ASP A 269 4.95 -18.02 -13.94
CA ASP A 269 4.43 -18.06 -15.30
C ASP A 269 2.92 -18.22 -15.43
N GLN A 270 2.20 -18.18 -14.31
CA GLN A 270 0.75 -18.35 -14.29
C GLN A 270 0.02 -17.39 -15.25
N PHE A 271 0.55 -16.17 -15.43
CA PHE A 271 0.01 -15.11 -16.29
C PHE A 271 0.94 -14.78 -17.46
N ARG A 272 1.87 -15.68 -17.82
CA ARG A 272 2.76 -15.45 -18.95
C ARG A 272 1.93 -15.25 -20.22
N PRO A 273 2.05 -14.10 -20.92
CA PRO A 273 1.32 -13.87 -22.16
C PRO A 273 1.84 -14.77 -23.27
N VAL A 274 1.10 -14.86 -24.38
CA VAL A 274 1.60 -15.54 -25.59
C VAL A 274 2.90 -14.91 -26.10
N ALA A 275 3.66 -15.65 -26.91
CA ALA A 275 4.91 -15.15 -27.49
C ALA A 275 4.69 -13.86 -28.30
N PRO A 276 5.67 -12.94 -28.32
CA PRO A 276 5.55 -11.71 -29.08
C PRO A 276 5.43 -11.98 -30.59
N PRO A 277 4.75 -11.10 -31.36
CA PRO A 277 4.76 -11.16 -32.81
C PRO A 277 6.12 -10.73 -33.37
N ASP A 278 6.25 -10.74 -34.70
CA ASP A 278 7.30 -9.95 -35.35
C ASP A 278 7.00 -8.44 -35.18
N PHE A 279 8.02 -7.67 -34.84
CA PHE A 279 7.87 -6.25 -34.50
C PHE A 279 8.02 -5.29 -35.70
N GLU A 280 8.03 -5.77 -36.95
CA GLU A 280 8.16 -4.89 -38.13
C GLU A 280 7.06 -3.82 -38.17
N ALA A 281 5.81 -4.21 -37.95
CA ALA A 281 4.68 -3.28 -37.94
C ALA A 281 4.79 -2.25 -36.79
N ASP A 282 5.14 -2.71 -35.59
CA ASP A 282 5.36 -1.88 -34.41
C ASP A 282 6.51 -0.88 -34.62
N MET A 283 7.63 -1.33 -35.20
CA MET A 283 8.79 -0.48 -35.50
C MET A 283 8.45 0.58 -36.54
N ASN A 284 7.69 0.21 -37.58
CA ASN A 284 7.18 1.16 -38.57
C ASN A 284 6.26 2.20 -37.94
N GLU A 285 5.44 1.82 -36.96
CA GLU A 285 4.63 2.76 -36.19
C GLU A 285 5.51 3.73 -35.37
N LEU A 286 6.48 3.21 -34.61
CA LEU A 286 7.39 4.02 -33.81
C LEU A 286 8.15 5.06 -34.64
N LYS A 287 8.63 4.68 -35.84
CA LYS A 287 9.32 5.62 -36.76
C LYS A 287 8.42 6.72 -37.29
N LYS A 288 7.13 6.42 -37.50
CA LYS A 288 6.13 7.39 -37.99
C LYS A 288 5.59 8.29 -36.87
N PHE A 289 5.70 7.85 -35.62
CA PHE A 289 5.19 8.60 -34.47
C PHE A 289 5.96 9.91 -34.28
N LYS A 290 5.26 11.03 -34.48
CA LYS A 290 5.80 12.37 -34.24
C LYS A 290 5.54 12.79 -32.80
N ARG A 291 6.59 12.69 -31.97
CA ARG A 291 6.59 13.22 -30.60
C ARG A 291 6.22 14.70 -30.56
N ASN A 292 5.45 15.08 -29.55
CA ASN A 292 5.11 16.48 -29.22
C ASN A 292 5.39 16.74 -27.73
N PHE A 293 5.10 17.96 -27.26
CA PHE A 293 5.30 18.32 -25.86
C PHE A 293 4.58 17.38 -24.88
N SER A 294 3.30 17.08 -25.14
CA SER A 294 2.49 16.23 -24.27
C SER A 294 3.01 14.79 -24.21
N SER A 295 3.40 14.20 -25.34
CA SER A 295 3.96 12.84 -25.35
C SER A 295 5.31 12.79 -24.62
N ASN A 296 6.15 13.82 -24.79
CA ASN A 296 7.45 13.89 -24.10
C ASN A 296 7.27 14.09 -22.60
N SER A 297 6.35 14.97 -22.21
CA SER A 297 6.02 15.23 -20.80
C SER A 297 5.55 13.95 -20.10
N LEU A 298 4.63 13.19 -20.71
CA LEU A 298 4.19 11.91 -20.18
C LEU A 298 5.34 10.89 -20.11
N ALA A 299 6.18 10.81 -21.14
CA ALA A 299 7.33 9.91 -21.16
C ALA A 299 8.32 10.16 -20.01
N TYR A 300 8.64 11.43 -19.72
CA TYR A 300 9.49 11.81 -18.59
C TYR A 300 8.80 11.66 -17.24
N TYR A 301 7.51 12.02 -17.15
CA TYR A 301 6.73 11.88 -15.92
C TYR A 301 6.73 10.43 -15.43
N TRP A 302 6.32 9.50 -16.30
CA TRP A 302 6.23 8.08 -15.95
C TRP A 302 7.58 7.36 -15.94
N ALA A 303 8.65 7.94 -16.48
CA ALA A 303 10.00 7.42 -16.25
C ALA A 303 10.44 7.59 -14.78
N ASN A 304 9.98 8.65 -14.11
CA ASN A 304 10.33 8.94 -12.72
C ASN A 304 9.23 8.56 -11.71
N ASN A 305 7.99 8.38 -12.17
CA ASN A 305 6.82 8.08 -11.32
C ASN A 305 6.12 6.76 -11.70
N GLY A 306 6.78 5.91 -12.50
CA GLY A 306 6.23 4.62 -12.93
C GLY A 306 6.33 3.50 -11.91
N GLY A 307 6.96 3.76 -10.75
CA GLY A 307 7.15 2.81 -9.67
C GLY A 307 5.92 2.62 -8.80
N TYR A 308 6.05 1.73 -7.81
CA TYR A 308 4.97 1.39 -6.87
C TYR A 308 4.63 2.50 -5.88
N ASP A 309 5.58 3.42 -5.63
CA ASP A 309 5.46 4.55 -4.71
C ASP A 309 4.30 5.47 -5.12
N TYR A 310 4.18 5.78 -6.41
CA TYR A 310 3.06 6.54 -6.96
C TYR A 310 1.70 5.90 -6.62
N TRP A 311 1.57 4.59 -6.82
CA TRP A 311 0.32 3.87 -6.59
C TRP A 311 -0.03 3.75 -5.11
N SER A 312 0.99 3.64 -4.24
CA SER A 312 0.82 3.65 -2.79
C SER A 312 0.33 5.02 -2.28
N ASP A 313 0.87 6.11 -2.83
CA ASP A 313 0.43 7.47 -2.50
C ASP A 313 -0.99 7.75 -3.03
N LEU A 314 -1.31 7.26 -4.23
CA LEU A 314 -2.67 7.31 -4.77
C LEU A 314 -3.65 6.55 -3.88
N ALA A 315 -3.28 5.35 -3.40
CA ALA A 315 -4.10 4.60 -2.45
C ALA A 315 -4.34 5.40 -1.15
N ALA A 316 -3.29 6.03 -0.62
CA ALA A 316 -3.39 6.86 0.58
C ALA A 316 -4.36 8.03 0.37
N LYS A 317 -4.27 8.71 -0.77
CA LYS A 317 -5.17 9.78 -1.18
C LYS A 317 -6.61 9.29 -1.28
N LYS A 318 -6.84 8.14 -1.91
CA LYS A 318 -8.19 7.58 -2.10
C LYS A 318 -8.83 7.10 -0.81
N MET A 319 -8.05 6.52 0.10
CA MET A 319 -8.52 6.20 1.46
C MET A 319 -8.93 7.48 2.21
N PHE A 320 -8.15 8.55 2.11
CA PHE A 320 -8.51 9.84 2.71
C PHE A 320 -9.80 10.43 2.10
N GLU A 321 -9.90 10.49 0.76
CA GLU A 321 -11.08 11.01 0.05
C GLU A 321 -12.37 10.23 0.40
N ASN A 322 -12.24 8.91 0.63
CA ASN A 322 -13.35 8.03 0.97
C ASN A 322 -13.54 7.82 2.49
N ARG A 323 -12.80 8.55 3.33
CA ARG A 323 -12.85 8.44 4.81
C ARG A 323 -12.63 7.01 5.33
N VAL A 324 -11.72 6.27 4.69
CA VAL A 324 -11.25 4.97 5.16
C VAL A 324 -10.05 5.20 6.06
N ASP A 325 -10.29 5.24 7.37
CA ASP A 325 -9.27 5.56 8.38
C ASP A 325 -9.17 4.52 9.52
N ASP A 326 -9.94 3.43 9.48
CA ASP A 326 -9.80 2.32 10.42
C ASP A 326 -8.59 1.43 10.09
N ALA A 327 -7.90 0.94 11.12
CA ALA A 327 -6.67 0.18 10.93
C ALA A 327 -6.84 -1.10 10.08
N PRO A 328 -7.89 -1.93 10.26
CA PRO A 328 -8.10 -3.13 9.46
C PRO A 328 -8.29 -2.84 7.98
N SER A 329 -9.18 -1.90 7.61
CA SER A 329 -9.44 -1.59 6.21
C SER A 329 -8.19 -1.02 5.53
N VAL A 330 -7.48 -0.10 6.20
CA VAL A 330 -6.25 0.49 5.64
C VAL A 330 -5.14 -0.55 5.51
N ALA A 331 -4.94 -1.42 6.51
CA ALA A 331 -3.96 -2.50 6.44
C ALA A 331 -4.26 -3.47 5.28
N ARG A 332 -5.54 -3.82 5.08
CA ARG A 332 -6.00 -4.67 3.98
C ARG A 332 -5.71 -4.06 2.61
N ILE A 333 -6.10 -2.79 2.39
CA ILE A 333 -5.93 -2.12 1.09
C ILE A 333 -4.45 -2.06 0.71
N TYR A 334 -3.58 -1.63 1.65
CA TYR A 334 -2.15 -1.62 1.39
C TYR A 334 -1.58 -3.02 1.16
N ALA A 335 -1.99 -4.02 1.94
CA ALA A 335 -1.50 -5.39 1.76
C ALA A 335 -1.86 -5.94 0.37
N VAL A 336 -3.12 -5.86 -0.07
CA VAL A 336 -3.53 -6.35 -1.40
C VAL A 336 -2.78 -5.62 -2.51
N LEU A 337 -2.65 -4.29 -2.42
CA LEU A 337 -1.97 -3.48 -3.43
C LEU A 337 -0.50 -3.87 -3.59
N HIS A 338 0.24 -3.93 -2.47
CA HIS A 338 1.68 -4.22 -2.51
C HIS A 338 1.98 -5.68 -2.82
N ILE A 339 1.14 -6.63 -2.37
CA ILE A 339 1.23 -8.04 -2.77
C ILE A 339 1.02 -8.19 -4.27
N ALA A 340 0.02 -7.51 -4.84
CA ALA A 340 -0.24 -7.57 -6.27
C ALA A 340 0.92 -7.01 -7.09
N TYR A 341 1.53 -5.89 -6.63
CA TYR A 341 2.70 -5.33 -7.29
C TYR A 341 3.93 -6.25 -7.20
N HIS A 342 4.17 -6.89 -6.06
CA HIS A 342 5.25 -7.86 -5.91
C HIS A 342 5.11 -9.02 -6.91
N ASP A 343 3.92 -9.61 -6.99
CA ASP A 343 3.68 -10.77 -7.82
C ASP A 343 3.68 -10.44 -9.32
N VAL A 344 3.18 -9.27 -9.72
CA VAL A 344 3.26 -8.85 -11.13
C VAL A 344 4.70 -8.60 -11.55
N VAL A 345 5.58 -8.08 -10.68
CA VAL A 345 7.01 -7.94 -11.00
C VAL A 345 7.62 -9.30 -11.34
N ILE A 346 7.35 -10.33 -10.53
CA ILE A 346 7.82 -11.70 -10.82
C ILE A 346 7.30 -12.18 -12.18
N ALA A 347 6.00 -12.04 -12.44
CA ALA A 347 5.38 -12.51 -13.68
C ALA A 347 5.86 -11.76 -14.92
N ILE A 348 6.06 -10.43 -14.81
CA ILE A 348 6.63 -9.61 -15.89
C ILE A 348 8.01 -10.13 -16.25
N PHE A 349 8.85 -10.37 -15.25
CA PHE A 349 10.22 -10.80 -15.46
C PHE A 349 10.32 -12.24 -15.95
N ASP A 350 9.38 -13.11 -15.57
CA ASP A 350 9.23 -14.44 -16.16
C ASP A 350 9.01 -14.34 -17.68
N ALA A 351 8.05 -13.53 -18.11
CA ALA A 351 7.77 -13.35 -19.53
C ALA A 351 8.96 -12.72 -20.29
N LYS A 352 9.60 -11.69 -19.70
CA LYS A 352 10.78 -11.04 -20.28
C LYS A 352 11.92 -12.02 -20.55
N TYR A 353 12.25 -12.87 -19.59
CA TYR A 353 13.36 -13.81 -19.70
C TYR A 353 12.98 -15.15 -20.33
N THR A 354 11.69 -15.41 -20.54
CA THR A 354 11.21 -16.50 -21.42
C THR A 354 11.38 -16.11 -22.88
N TYR A 355 10.93 -14.91 -23.26
CA TYR A 355 10.87 -14.49 -24.67
C TYR A 355 12.12 -13.76 -25.14
N TRP A 356 12.87 -13.12 -24.24
CA TRP A 356 13.98 -12.25 -24.57
C TRP A 356 13.58 -11.20 -25.63
N GLY A 357 12.38 -10.60 -25.50
CA GLY A 357 11.84 -9.69 -26.51
C GLY A 357 12.78 -8.52 -26.80
N ILE A 358 13.11 -8.31 -28.08
CA ILE A 358 14.04 -7.28 -28.53
C ILE A 358 13.52 -5.86 -28.22
N ARG A 359 14.44 -4.90 -28.05
CA ARG A 359 14.11 -3.48 -27.83
C ARG A 359 14.12 -2.70 -29.15
N PRO A 360 13.39 -1.57 -29.27
CA PRO A 360 13.38 -0.78 -30.51
C PRO A 360 14.76 -0.34 -31.01
N ASP A 361 15.66 0.04 -30.10
CA ASP A 361 17.03 0.46 -30.41
C ASP A 361 17.98 -0.69 -30.79
N GLN A 362 17.62 -1.94 -30.44
CA GLN A 362 18.32 -3.14 -30.90
C GLN A 362 17.73 -3.68 -32.20
N TYR A 363 16.42 -3.54 -32.40
CA TYR A 363 15.75 -3.91 -33.64
C TYR A 363 16.19 -3.01 -34.80
N ASP A 364 16.33 -1.70 -34.54
CA ASP A 364 16.93 -0.73 -35.46
C ASP A 364 17.92 0.17 -34.71
N SER A 365 19.22 -0.05 -34.94
CA SER A 365 20.30 0.69 -34.28
C SER A 365 20.37 2.19 -34.66
N THR A 366 19.68 2.59 -35.73
CA THR A 366 19.56 4.00 -36.13
C THR A 366 18.47 4.73 -35.35
N TYR A 367 17.49 4.00 -34.78
CA TYR A 367 16.41 4.58 -33.99
C TYR A 367 16.93 5.13 -32.66
N LYS A 368 16.46 6.34 -32.27
CA LYS A 368 16.85 7.02 -31.04
C LYS A 368 15.65 7.23 -30.12
N ALA A 369 15.65 6.50 -29.01
CA ALA A 369 14.69 6.68 -27.92
C ALA A 369 14.89 8.04 -27.23
N LEU A 370 13.81 8.54 -26.60
CA LEU A 370 13.82 9.80 -25.85
C LEU A 370 14.55 9.67 -24.50
N ILE A 371 14.49 8.48 -23.91
CA ILE A 371 15.11 8.14 -22.63
C ILE A 371 15.99 6.91 -22.80
N GLN A 372 16.89 6.68 -21.84
CA GLN A 372 17.75 5.50 -21.86
C GLN A 372 16.92 4.21 -21.80
N THR A 373 17.23 3.28 -22.71
CA THR A 373 16.63 1.94 -22.73
C THR A 373 17.07 1.15 -21.49
N PRO A 374 16.15 0.61 -20.67
CA PRO A 374 16.52 -0.19 -19.51
C PRO A 374 17.23 -1.50 -19.88
N PRO A 375 18.18 -1.99 -19.06
CA PRO A 375 19.03 -3.14 -19.37
C PRO A 375 18.36 -4.49 -19.10
N PHE A 376 17.19 -4.71 -19.71
CA PHE A 376 16.43 -5.96 -19.67
C PHE A 376 15.48 -6.09 -20.88
N PRO A 377 15.02 -7.30 -21.23
CA PRO A 377 14.16 -7.53 -22.39
C PRO A 377 12.90 -6.66 -22.45
N GLY A 378 12.44 -6.35 -23.67
CA GLY A 378 11.31 -5.46 -23.96
C GLY A 378 9.93 -6.06 -23.66
N TYR A 379 9.70 -7.33 -24.02
CA TYR A 379 8.35 -7.89 -24.00
C TYR A 379 8.03 -8.71 -22.73
N PRO A 380 6.91 -8.46 -22.03
CA PRO A 380 5.99 -7.34 -22.20
C PRO A 380 6.50 -6.08 -21.46
N SER A 381 5.83 -4.94 -21.65
CA SER A 381 6.14 -3.70 -20.95
C SER A 381 5.84 -3.82 -19.46
N GLY A 382 6.87 -3.66 -18.63
CA GLY A 382 6.74 -3.80 -17.17
C GLY A 382 5.93 -2.67 -16.54
N HIS A 383 6.06 -1.43 -17.04
CA HIS A 383 5.23 -0.31 -16.56
C HIS A 383 3.76 -0.52 -16.90
N ALA A 384 3.45 -1.02 -18.09
CA ALA A 384 2.07 -1.29 -18.50
C ALA A 384 1.43 -2.37 -17.61
N ALA A 385 2.11 -3.50 -17.39
CA ALA A 385 1.61 -4.56 -16.53
C ALA A 385 1.52 -4.14 -15.05
N GLY A 386 2.55 -3.48 -14.52
CA GLY A 386 2.57 -2.99 -13.13
C GLY A 386 1.44 -1.99 -12.85
N SER A 387 1.31 -0.97 -13.70
CA SER A 387 0.26 0.06 -13.55
C SER A 387 -1.15 -0.48 -13.76
N SER A 388 -1.35 -1.39 -14.71
CA SER A 388 -2.66 -2.03 -14.92
C SER A 388 -3.05 -2.90 -13.73
N THR A 389 -2.10 -3.62 -13.13
CA THR A 389 -2.32 -4.43 -11.91
C THR A 389 -2.77 -3.55 -10.74
N THR A 390 -2.03 -2.49 -10.43
CA THR A 390 -2.34 -1.62 -9.30
C THR A 390 -3.63 -0.83 -9.52
N ALA A 391 -3.85 -0.31 -10.73
CA ALA A 391 -5.11 0.35 -11.08
C ALA A 391 -6.32 -0.58 -10.91
N THR A 392 -6.17 -1.85 -11.28
CA THR A 392 -7.22 -2.87 -11.13
C THR A 392 -7.50 -3.18 -9.66
N VAL A 393 -6.47 -3.28 -8.81
CA VAL A 393 -6.66 -3.44 -7.37
C VAL A 393 -7.34 -2.22 -6.75
N LEU A 394 -6.94 -1.01 -7.13
CA LEU A 394 -7.58 0.20 -6.62
C LEU A 394 -9.03 0.34 -7.08
N GLU A 395 -9.34 -0.07 -8.32
CA GLU A 395 -10.71 -0.15 -8.83
C GLU A 395 -11.59 -1.07 -7.98
N TYR A 396 -11.04 -2.19 -7.47
CA TYR A 396 -11.77 -3.09 -6.58
C TYR A 396 -12.21 -2.39 -5.28
N PHE A 397 -11.34 -1.57 -4.68
CA PHE A 397 -11.64 -0.88 -3.42
C PHE A 397 -12.39 0.45 -3.61
N PHE A 398 -12.18 1.13 -4.73
CA PHE A 398 -12.74 2.45 -5.02
C PHE A 398 -13.40 2.46 -6.42
N PRO A 399 -14.51 1.73 -6.62
CA PRO A 399 -15.11 1.55 -7.95
C PRO A 399 -15.62 2.85 -8.56
N ALA A 400 -15.96 3.86 -7.75
CA ALA A 400 -16.36 5.19 -8.24
C ALA A 400 -15.23 5.90 -9.01
N ASP A 401 -13.97 5.60 -8.68
CA ASP A 401 -12.77 6.19 -9.28
C ASP A 401 -12.17 5.32 -10.41
N ALA A 402 -12.82 4.21 -10.78
CA ALA A 402 -12.30 3.24 -11.76
C ALA A 402 -11.82 3.89 -13.09
N LYS A 403 -12.57 4.89 -13.57
CA LYS A 403 -12.21 5.61 -14.80
C LYS A 403 -10.89 6.38 -14.66
N GLU A 404 -10.63 6.97 -13.49
CA GLU A 404 -9.37 7.68 -13.20
C GLU A 404 -8.20 6.68 -13.20
N PHE A 405 -8.33 5.56 -12.49
CA PHE A 405 -7.25 4.57 -12.40
C PHE A 405 -6.90 3.96 -13.75
N ARG A 406 -7.91 3.59 -14.56
CA ARG A 406 -7.69 3.08 -15.92
C ARG A 406 -7.01 4.12 -16.81
N LYS A 407 -7.35 5.40 -16.66
CA LYS A 407 -6.69 6.48 -17.39
C LYS A 407 -5.22 6.60 -16.99
N LEU A 408 -4.91 6.59 -15.69
CA LEU A 408 -3.53 6.66 -15.19
C LEU A 408 -2.69 5.47 -15.66
N ALA A 409 -3.24 4.25 -15.61
CA ALA A 409 -2.58 3.06 -16.13
C ALA A 409 -2.32 3.16 -17.64
N LYS A 410 -3.30 3.66 -18.41
CA LYS A 410 -3.13 3.91 -19.84
C LYS A 410 -2.05 4.95 -20.13
N ASP A 411 -2.05 6.08 -19.43
CA ASP A 411 -1.04 7.12 -19.59
C ASP A 411 0.37 6.57 -19.27
N CYS A 412 0.48 5.72 -18.23
CA CYS A 412 1.72 5.04 -17.87
C CYS A 412 2.20 4.08 -18.96
N ALA A 413 1.32 3.24 -19.50
CA ALA A 413 1.63 2.33 -20.60
C ALA A 413 2.05 3.10 -21.86
N ASP A 414 1.23 4.06 -22.32
CA ASP A 414 1.49 4.87 -23.51
C ASP A 414 2.82 5.63 -23.42
N SER A 415 3.20 6.09 -22.23
CA SER A 415 4.46 6.79 -21.98
C SER A 415 5.71 6.03 -22.44
N ARG A 416 5.63 4.69 -22.54
CA ARG A 416 6.73 3.81 -22.94
C ARG A 416 6.89 3.73 -24.44
N PHE A 417 5.76 3.77 -25.15
CA PHE A 417 5.75 3.97 -26.60
C PHE A 417 6.22 5.39 -26.94
N PHE A 418 5.74 6.42 -26.24
CA PHE A 418 6.18 7.81 -26.45
C PHE A 418 7.67 7.99 -26.22
N ALA A 419 8.22 7.31 -25.21
CA ALA A 419 9.65 7.29 -24.96
C ALA A 419 10.46 6.54 -26.04
N GLY A 420 9.82 5.68 -26.83
CA GLY A 420 10.49 4.86 -27.84
C GLY A 420 11.29 3.69 -27.26
N ILE A 421 10.97 3.22 -26.05
CA ILE A 421 11.69 2.10 -25.41
C ILE A 421 10.89 0.80 -25.41
N HIS A 422 9.63 0.85 -25.83
CA HIS A 422 8.72 -0.28 -25.97
C HIS A 422 7.90 -0.13 -27.26
N PHE A 423 7.61 -1.26 -27.88
CA PHE A 423 6.65 -1.35 -28.98
C PHE A 423 5.21 -1.16 -28.48
N ARG A 424 4.24 -0.90 -29.37
CA ARG A 424 2.84 -0.77 -28.95
C ARG A 424 2.33 -2.09 -28.40
N THR A 425 2.65 -3.20 -29.08
CA THR A 425 2.31 -4.54 -28.62
C THR A 425 2.82 -4.86 -27.21
N ASP A 426 4.04 -4.44 -26.85
CA ASP A 426 4.58 -4.64 -25.49
C ASP A 426 3.65 -4.05 -24.42
N ASN A 427 3.09 -2.87 -24.69
CA ASN A 427 2.22 -2.13 -23.76
C ASN A 427 0.81 -2.73 -23.71
N GLU A 428 0.25 -3.09 -24.86
CA GLU A 428 -1.10 -3.67 -24.93
C GLU A 428 -1.16 -5.03 -24.21
N VAL A 429 -0.19 -5.90 -24.50
CA VAL A 429 -0.06 -7.20 -23.82
C VAL A 429 0.22 -7.02 -22.34
N GLY A 430 1.15 -6.11 -21.97
CA GLY A 430 1.42 -5.82 -20.57
C GLY A 430 0.18 -5.34 -19.83
N THR A 431 -0.60 -4.43 -20.43
CA THR A 431 -1.84 -3.91 -19.83
C THR A 431 -2.87 -5.02 -19.62
N ALA A 432 -3.07 -5.90 -20.61
CA ALA A 432 -3.99 -7.02 -20.50
C ALA A 432 -3.56 -8.00 -19.38
N MET A 433 -2.29 -8.41 -19.39
CA MET A 433 -1.70 -9.27 -18.36
C MET A 433 -1.88 -8.69 -16.96
N GLY A 434 -1.57 -7.41 -16.77
CA GLY A 434 -1.68 -6.76 -15.47
C GLY A 434 -3.12 -6.68 -14.96
N LYS A 435 -4.09 -6.47 -15.87
CA LYS A 435 -5.51 -6.43 -15.51
C LYS A 435 -5.98 -7.78 -14.97
N GLU A 436 -5.68 -8.87 -15.69
CA GLU A 436 -6.08 -10.22 -15.28
C GLU A 436 -5.46 -10.63 -13.94
N LEU A 437 -4.16 -10.35 -13.77
CA LEU A 437 -3.43 -10.64 -12.54
C LEU A 437 -3.95 -9.81 -11.35
N GLY A 438 -4.22 -8.52 -11.55
CA GLY A 438 -4.78 -7.64 -10.52
C GLY A 438 -6.15 -8.10 -10.05
N GLN A 439 -7.03 -8.49 -10.97
CA GLN A 439 -8.35 -9.07 -10.66
C GLN A 439 -8.19 -10.37 -9.86
N TYR A 440 -7.33 -11.26 -10.34
CA TYR A 440 -7.08 -12.54 -9.69
C TYR A 440 -6.62 -12.39 -8.23
N ILE A 441 -5.65 -11.50 -7.97
CA ILE A 441 -5.11 -11.30 -6.63
C ILE A 441 -6.14 -10.67 -5.70
N ALA A 442 -6.84 -9.62 -6.16
CA ALA A 442 -7.89 -8.97 -5.38
C ALA A 442 -8.98 -9.98 -5.00
N GLU A 443 -9.50 -10.76 -5.96
CA GLU A 443 -10.51 -11.78 -5.66
C GLU A 443 -10.01 -12.88 -4.74
N ARG A 444 -8.79 -13.38 -4.94
CA ARG A 444 -8.24 -14.49 -4.15
C ARG A 444 -8.01 -14.09 -2.70
N LEU A 445 -7.53 -12.88 -2.45
CA LEU A 445 -7.29 -12.38 -1.09
C LEU A 445 -8.58 -11.95 -0.39
N MET A 446 -9.59 -11.49 -1.14
CA MET A 446 -10.86 -11.05 -0.55
C MET A 446 -11.86 -12.20 -0.31
N LYS A 447 -11.67 -13.35 -0.96
CA LYS A 447 -12.41 -14.60 -0.67
C LYS A 447 -11.83 -15.40 0.51
N LYS A 448 -10.56 -15.17 0.85
CA LYS A 448 -9.89 -15.73 2.02
C LYS A 448 -10.21 -14.87 3.22
#